data_AF-A0A3R9HZX3-F1
#
_entry.id   AF-A0A3R9HZX3-F1
#
_cell.length_a   1.000
_cell.length_b   1.000
_cell.length_c   1.000
_cell.angle_alpha   90.00
_cell.angle_beta   90.00
_cell.angle_gamma   90.00
#
_symmetry.space_group_name_H-M   'P 1'
#
loop_
_entity.id
_entity.type
_entity.pdbx_description
1 polymer ?
#
loop_
_entity_poly.entity_id
_entity_poly.type
_entity_poly.pdbx_seq_one_letter_code
_entity_poly.pdbx_strand_id
1 'polypeptide(L)'
;MAKTFFIPNKESILGQQEVLTAKSILALVEGLESHSYDAVYLRQPLNRLEYIECGIVGQSQFLFKVNYADSRKGYQVVIPDFLTRADWEIVEPIWQVGASGRRVRRI
;
A
#
# COMPACT_ATOMS: atom_id res chain seq x y z
N MET A 1 15.01 -5.30 -10.88
CA MET A 1 14.71 -4.53 -9.66
C MET A 1 14.54 -5.51 -8.52
N ALA A 2 13.41 -5.60 -7.82
CA ALA A 2 12.10 -4.95 -8.01
C ALA A 2 12.12 -3.41 -7.88
N LYS A 3 10.96 -2.72 -8.04
CA LYS A 3 10.81 -1.31 -7.63
C LYS A 3 10.13 -1.23 -6.27
N THR A 4 10.70 -0.41 -5.37
CA THR A 4 10.19 -0.23 -4.01
C THR A 4 9.94 1.25 -3.74
N PHE A 5 8.76 1.57 -3.22
CA PHE A 5 8.36 2.92 -2.83
C PHE A 5 7.92 2.96 -1.37
N PHE A 6 7.99 4.15 -0.76
CA PHE A 6 7.71 4.33 0.66
C PHE A 6 6.69 5.44 0.88
N ILE A 7 5.70 5.15 1.73
CA ILE A 7 4.61 6.03 2.12
C ILE A 7 4.72 6.26 3.63
N PRO A 8 5.10 7.47 4.09
CA PRO A 8 5.15 7.77 5.52
C PRO A 8 3.75 7.72 6.14
N ASN A 9 3.62 7.14 7.34
CA ASN A 9 2.36 7.14 8.07
C ASN A 9 2.12 8.53 8.69
N LYS A 10 1.43 9.42 7.98
CA LYS A 10 1.22 10.82 8.40
C LYS A 10 -0.03 11.04 9.25
N GLU A 11 -0.99 10.13 9.21
CA GLU A 11 -2.18 10.15 10.04
C GLU A 11 -1.77 10.10 11.52
N SER A 12 -1.91 11.22 12.23
CA SER A 12 -1.62 11.34 13.64
C SER A 12 -2.72 12.15 14.30
N ILE A 13 -3.65 11.45 14.93
CA ILE A 13 -4.71 12.06 15.73
C ILE A 13 -4.15 12.14 17.15
N LEU A 14 -4.03 13.35 17.70
CA LEU A 14 -3.51 13.61 19.05
C LEU A 14 -2.05 13.15 19.30
N GLY A 15 -1.23 13.04 18.26
CA GLY A 15 0.19 12.66 18.40
C GLY A 15 0.45 11.14 18.37
N GLN A 16 -0.60 10.32 18.34
CA GLN A 16 -0.48 8.88 18.10
C GLN A 16 -0.64 8.58 16.61
N GLN A 17 0.42 8.05 16.00
CA GLN A 17 0.37 7.48 14.65
C GLN A 17 -0.15 6.04 14.73
N GLU A 18 -1.45 5.86 14.50
CA GLU A 18 -2.04 4.52 14.40
C GLU A 18 -1.54 3.81 13.14
N VAL A 19 -1.14 2.54 13.27
CA VAL A 19 -0.79 1.71 12.10
C VAL A 19 -2.07 1.17 11.49
N LEU A 20 -2.35 1.56 10.24
CA LEU A 20 -3.55 1.16 9.52
C LEU A 20 -3.67 -0.37 9.46
N THR A 21 -4.91 -0.85 9.57
CA THR A 21 -5.21 -2.26 9.33
C THR A 21 -4.98 -2.61 7.86
N ALA A 22 -4.66 -3.88 7.58
CA ALA A 22 -4.57 -4.35 6.21
C ALA A 22 -5.86 -4.07 5.41
N LYS A 23 -7.04 -4.22 6.03
CA LYS A 23 -8.33 -3.84 5.44
C LYS A 23 -8.41 -2.34 5.14
N SER A 24 -7.92 -1.48 6.02
CA SER A 24 -7.87 -0.03 5.80
C SER A 24 -6.97 0.33 4.63
N ILE A 25 -5.83 -0.37 4.46
CA ILE A 25 -4.91 -0.17 3.32
C ILE A 25 -5.57 -0.58 2.00
N LEU A 26 -6.26 -1.73 1.95
CA LEU A 26 -7.00 -2.15 0.76
C LEU A 26 -8.09 -1.14 0.37
N ALA A 27 -8.79 -0.57 1.36
CA ALA A 27 -9.84 0.43 1.14
C ALA A 27 -9.32 1.80 0.62
N LEU A 28 -8.01 2.02 0.50
CA LEU A 28 -7.45 3.24 -0.11
C LEU A 28 -7.59 3.27 -1.63
N VAL A 29 -7.84 2.12 -2.27
CA VAL A 29 -8.02 2.00 -3.72
C VAL A 29 -9.23 1.12 -4.00
N GLU A 30 -10.14 1.63 -4.83
CA GLU A 30 -11.33 0.90 -5.23
C GLU A 30 -10.94 -0.38 -6.00
N GLY A 31 -11.52 -1.52 -5.62
CA GLY A 31 -11.24 -2.82 -6.24
C GLY A 31 -9.92 -3.49 -5.85
N LEU A 32 -9.14 -2.93 -4.92
CA LEU A 32 -7.89 -3.55 -4.44
C LEU A 32 -8.18 -4.69 -3.44
N GLU A 33 -7.77 -5.92 -3.79
CA GLU A 33 -8.05 -7.13 -3.01
C GLU A 33 -6.78 -7.80 -2.46
N SER A 34 -6.93 -8.58 -1.38
CA SER A 34 -5.86 -9.39 -0.78
C SER A 34 -5.83 -10.79 -1.39
N HIS A 35 -4.65 -11.21 -1.82
CA HIS A 35 -4.37 -12.57 -2.30
C HIS A 35 -3.57 -13.42 -1.29
N SER A 36 -3.30 -12.86 -0.11
CA SER A 36 -2.37 -13.44 0.90
C SER A 36 -3.04 -13.82 2.22
N TYR A 37 -4.14 -13.15 2.59
CA TYR A 37 -4.88 -13.45 3.82
C TYR A 37 -6.39 -13.28 3.71
N ASP A 38 -7.09 -14.08 4.51
CA ASP A 38 -8.52 -14.00 4.76
C ASP A 38 -8.94 -12.77 5.58
N ALA A 39 -10.24 -12.43 5.48
CA ALA A 39 -10.87 -11.30 6.15
C ALA A 39 -10.71 -11.23 7.69
N VAL A 40 -10.34 -12.33 8.35
CA VAL A 40 -10.02 -12.35 9.78
C VAL A 40 -8.69 -11.64 10.06
N TYR A 41 -7.64 -11.97 9.29
CA TYR A 41 -6.32 -11.39 9.42
C TYR A 41 -6.26 -9.95 8.91
N LEU A 42 -7.09 -9.60 7.91
CA LEU A 42 -7.15 -8.24 7.37
C LEU A 42 -7.60 -7.19 8.41
N ARG A 43 -8.21 -7.60 9.53
CA ARG A 43 -8.53 -6.71 10.66
C ARG A 43 -7.31 -6.32 11.51
N GLN A 44 -6.16 -6.97 11.33
CA GLN A 44 -4.95 -6.67 12.08
C GLN A 44 -4.23 -5.43 11.51
N PRO A 45 -3.56 -4.61 12.36
CA PRO A 45 -2.64 -3.57 11.90
C PRO A 45 -1.52 -4.18 11.07
N LEU A 46 -1.12 -3.51 9.99
CA LEU A 46 -0.20 -4.10 8.99
C LEU A 46 1.19 -4.44 9.55
N ASN A 47 1.60 -3.86 10.69
CA ASN A 47 2.85 -4.23 11.39
C ASN A 47 2.79 -5.56 12.16
N ARG A 48 1.63 -6.24 12.19
CA ARG A 48 1.50 -7.63 12.69
C ARG A 48 1.51 -8.67 11.57
N LEU A 49 1.58 -8.24 10.32
CA LEU A 49 1.68 -9.08 9.13
C LEU A 49 3.06 -8.86 8.49
N GLU A 50 3.57 -9.86 7.78
CA GLU A 50 4.88 -9.72 7.10
C GLU A 50 4.77 -8.77 5.90
N TYR A 51 3.75 -8.99 5.08
CA TYR A 51 3.29 -8.14 3.98
C TYR A 51 1.88 -8.61 3.58
N ILE A 52 1.03 -7.72 3.07
CA ILE A 52 -0.12 -8.13 2.23
C ILE A 52 0.30 -8.16 0.77
N GLU A 53 0.00 -9.24 0.07
CA GLU A 53 0.05 -9.32 -1.38
C GLU A 53 -1.33 -9.02 -1.95
N CYS A 54 -1.39 -8.09 -2.91
CA CYS A 54 -2.63 -7.50 -3.40
C CYS A 54 -2.57 -7.10 -4.88
N GLY A 55 -3.74 -6.93 -5.48
CA GLY A 55 -3.95 -6.51 -6.88
C GLY A 55 -5.42 -6.17 -7.12
N ILE A 56 -5.76 -5.59 -8.28
CA ILE A 56 -7.15 -5.33 -8.66
C ILE A 56 -7.67 -6.47 -9.53
N VAL A 57 -8.76 -7.11 -9.10
CA VAL A 57 -9.39 -8.22 -9.83
C VAL A 57 -9.84 -7.76 -11.22
N GLY A 58 -9.39 -8.48 -12.25
CA GLY A 58 -9.72 -8.20 -13.65
C GLY A 58 -8.93 -7.04 -14.30
N GLN A 59 -8.06 -6.34 -13.56
CA GLN A 59 -7.19 -5.29 -14.11
C GLN A 59 -5.70 -5.57 -13.92
N SER A 60 -5.28 -6.00 -12.74
CA SER A 60 -3.88 -6.38 -12.48
C SER A 60 -3.56 -7.73 -13.12
N GLN A 61 -2.50 -7.78 -13.94
CA GLN A 61 -1.88 -9.05 -14.33
C GLN A 61 -0.81 -9.50 -13.32
N PHE A 62 -0.39 -8.60 -12.42
CA PHE A 62 0.65 -8.84 -11.43
C PHE A 62 0.20 -8.42 -10.03
N LEU A 63 0.58 -9.19 -9.03
CA LEU A 63 0.41 -8.85 -7.63
C LEU A 63 1.60 -8.01 -7.14
N PHE A 64 1.34 -7.11 -6.20
CA PHE A 64 2.36 -6.33 -5.51
C PHE A 64 2.22 -6.49 -4.00
N LYS A 65 3.29 -6.21 -3.25
CA LYS A 65 3.35 -6.39 -1.80
C LYS A 65 3.29 -5.04 -1.10
N VAL A 66 2.53 -4.95 -0.01
CA VAL A 66 2.52 -3.82 0.92
C VAL A 66 2.85 -4.31 2.32
N ASN A 67 3.93 -3.80 2.91
CA ASN A 67 4.34 -4.11 4.28
C ASN A 67 4.45 -2.84 5.11
N TYR A 68 4.39 -2.96 6.44
CA TYR A 68 4.81 -1.87 7.32
C TYR A 68 6.33 -1.93 7.53
N ALA A 69 6.99 -0.77 7.56
CA ALA A 69 8.41 -0.63 7.84
C ALA A 69 8.59 0.15 9.15
N ASP A 70 8.64 -0.56 10.28
CA ASP A 70 8.73 0.03 11.62
C ASP A 70 9.89 0.99 11.82
N SER A 71 11.02 0.72 11.17
CA SER A 71 12.22 1.57 11.19
C SER A 71 12.02 2.93 10.53
N ARG A 72 11.01 3.07 9.67
CA ARG A 72 10.67 4.30 8.94
C ARG A 72 9.29 4.86 9.30
N LYS A 73 8.51 4.16 10.13
CA LYS A 73 7.12 4.48 10.51
C LYS A 73 6.24 4.80 9.30
N GLY A 74 6.15 3.84 8.38
CA GLY A 74 5.32 3.95 7.19
C GLY A 74 5.21 2.66 6.40
N TYR A 75 4.46 2.72 5.32
CA TYR A 75 4.14 1.60 4.45
C TYR A 75 5.15 1.54 3.29
N GLN A 76 5.63 0.34 3.00
CA GLN A 76 6.51 0.05 1.88
C GLN A 76 5.69 -0.72 0.84
N VAL A 77 5.72 -0.25 -0.41
CA VAL A 77 5.08 -0.91 -1.54
C VAL A 77 6.20 -1.49 -2.42
N VAL A 78 6.22 -2.80 -2.61
CA VAL A 78 7.19 -3.54 -3.43
C VAL A 78 6.47 -4.09 -4.65
N ILE A 79 6.92 -3.68 -5.84
CA ILE A 79 6.22 -3.93 -7.09
C ILE A 79 7.15 -4.67 -8.07
N PRO A 80 6.68 -5.73 -8.75
CA PRO A 80 7.45 -6.44 -9.77
C PRO A 80 7.99 -5.51 -10.87
N ASP A 81 9.09 -5.91 -11.50
CA ASP A 81 9.71 -5.11 -12.57
C ASP A 81 8.87 -5.04 -13.85
N PHE A 82 7.99 -6.01 -14.06
CA PHE A 82 7.20 -6.20 -15.29
C PHE A 82 5.84 -5.50 -15.27
N LEU A 83 5.73 -4.38 -14.54
CA LEU A 83 4.56 -3.52 -14.56
C LEU A 83 4.20 -3.10 -15.99
N THR A 84 2.96 -3.37 -16.40
CA THR A 84 2.39 -2.71 -17.57
C THR A 84 2.01 -1.26 -17.21
N ARG A 85 1.64 -0.46 -18.22
CA ARG A 85 1.12 0.89 -17.97
C ARG A 85 -0.18 0.87 -17.15
N ALA A 86 -1.04 -0.12 -17.34
CA ALA A 86 -2.28 -0.27 -16.60
C ALA A 86 -2.02 -0.54 -15.10
N ASP A 87 -1.05 -1.42 -14.79
CA ASP A 87 -0.68 -1.69 -13.41
C ASP A 87 -0.09 -0.44 -12.70
N TRP A 88 0.47 0.53 -13.44
CA TRP A 88 0.93 1.80 -12.86
C TRP A 88 -0.23 2.73 -12.45
N GLU A 89 -1.31 2.75 -13.22
CA GLU A 89 -2.51 3.56 -12.90
C GLU A 89 -3.22 3.05 -11.62
N ILE A 90 -2.97 1.79 -11.24
CA ILE A 90 -3.45 1.16 -9.99
C ILE A 90 -2.64 1.61 -8.76
N VAL A 91 -1.32 1.83 -8.91
CA VAL A 91 -0.43 2.21 -7.81
C VAL A 91 -0.38 3.73 -7.59
N GLU A 92 -0.66 4.54 -8.62
CA GLU A 92 -0.67 6.02 -8.50
C GLU A 92 -1.63 6.54 -7.41
N PRO A 93 -2.86 6.02 -7.22
CA PRO A 93 -3.72 6.39 -6.10
C PRO A 93 -3.13 6.11 -4.71
N ILE A 94 -2.54 4.92 -4.50
CA ILE A 94 -1.85 4.54 -3.24
C ILE A 94 -0.73 5.57 -2.94
N TRP A 95 0.01 5.92 -3.99
CA TRP A 95 1.07 6.92 -3.92
C TRP A 95 0.54 8.33 -3.59
N GLN A 96 -0.55 8.78 -4.21
CA GLN A 96 -1.13 10.11 -3.92
C GLN A 96 -1.67 10.24 -2.49
N VAL A 97 -2.33 9.21 -1.96
CA VAL A 97 -2.78 9.19 -0.55
C VAL A 97 -1.58 9.36 0.40
N GLY A 98 -0.47 8.64 0.15
CA GLY A 98 0.76 8.78 0.93
C GLY A 98 1.52 10.10 0.72
N ALA A 99 1.41 10.66 -0.48
CA ALA A 99 2.12 11.87 -0.89
C ALA A 99 1.41 13.17 -0.49
N SER A 100 0.14 13.16 -0.06
CA SER A 100 -0.66 14.38 0.21
C SER A 100 0.01 15.44 1.11
N GLY A 101 0.92 15.03 2.01
CA GLY A 101 1.79 15.94 2.76
C GLY A 101 2.84 16.74 1.95
N ARG A 102 2.94 16.56 0.62
CA ARG A 102 3.64 17.47 -0.30
C ARG A 102 3.26 17.18 -1.76
N ARG A 103 2.68 18.18 -2.45
CA ARG A 103 2.47 18.20 -3.91
C ARG A 103 3.74 17.73 -4.63
N VAL A 104 3.72 16.54 -5.23
CA VAL A 104 4.81 16.12 -6.13
C VAL A 104 4.61 16.85 -7.45
N ARG A 105 5.46 17.83 -7.73
CA ARG A 105 5.57 18.40 -9.07
C ARG A 105 6.17 17.31 -9.97
N ARG A 106 5.48 16.98 -11.08
CA ARG A 106 6.13 16.32 -12.21
C ARG A 106 7.31 17.19 -12.65
N ILE A 107 8.44 16.53 -12.88
CA ILE A 107 9.58 17.00 -13.68
C ILE A 107 9.64 16.07 -14.90
#